data_AF-A0A497C9I6-F1
#
_entry.id   AF-A0A497C9I6-F1
#
_cell.length_a   1.000
_cell.length_b   1.000
_cell.length_c   1.000
_cell.angle_alpha   90.00
_cell.angle_beta   90.00
_cell.angle_gamma   90.00
#
_symmetry.space_group_name_H-M   'P 1'
#
loop_
_entity.id
_entity.type
_entity.pdbx_description
1 polymer ?
#
loop_
_entity_poly.entity_id
_entity_poly.type
_entity_poly.pdbx_seq_one_letter_code
_entity_poly.pdbx_strand_id
1 'polypeptide(L)'
;MDFLEVMYPVFLMCIPIILIMAIGIAFTALWLKLMDKNIRACPECGRKAAGTIIETEEEMLSNYVDHKRYNSVRVKKTKVTDHYKCDFCGYIWTRSFNRVEPISTKRLSRVKKDAE
;
A
#
# COMPACT_ATOMS: atom_id res chain seq x y z
N MET A 1 2.78 -28.10 43.40
CA MET A 1 2.58 -28.19 41.95
C MET A 1 3.70 -27.42 41.33
N ASP A 2 4.60 -28.12 40.65
CA ASP A 2 5.80 -27.51 40.10
C ASP A 2 5.40 -26.64 38.90
N PHE A 3 5.90 -25.41 38.88
CA PHE A 3 5.65 -24.44 37.80
C PHE A 3 5.89 -25.03 36.40
N LEU A 4 6.79 -26.00 36.31
CA LEU A 4 7.13 -26.73 35.09
C LEU A 4 5.96 -27.57 34.52
N GLU A 5 5.14 -28.18 35.38
CA GLU A 5 4.00 -29.02 34.97
C GLU A 5 2.86 -28.20 34.37
N VAL A 6 2.71 -26.95 34.80
CA VAL A 6 1.69 -26.02 34.28
C VAL A 6 2.18 -25.33 33.00
N MET A 7 3.47 -25.01 32.91
CA MET A 7 4.03 -24.30 31.76
C MET A 7 4.23 -25.20 30.53
N TYR A 8 4.58 -26.47 30.72
CA TYR A 8 4.80 -27.42 29.63
C TYR A 8 3.61 -27.61 28.67
N PRO A 9 2.36 -27.85 29.14
CA PRO A 9 1.20 -27.97 28.24
C PRO A 9 0.88 -26.65 27.53
N VAL A 10 1.15 -25.50 28.16
CA VAL A 10 0.96 -24.18 27.55
C VAL A 10 1.94 -23.99 26.39
N PHE A 11 3.23 -24.30 26.58
CA PHE A 11 4.21 -24.22 25.50
C PHE A 11 3.89 -25.15 24.33
N LEU A 12 3.45 -26.39 24.62
CA LEU A 12 3.01 -27.34 23.60
C LEU A 12 1.85 -26.83 22.75
N MET A 13 0.94 -26.04 23.32
CA MET A 13 -0.17 -25.42 22.60
C MET A 13 0.27 -24.16 21.83
N CYS A 14 1.23 -23.40 22.35
CA CYS A 14 1.72 -22.18 21.70
C CYS A 14 2.59 -22.46 20.46
N ILE A 15 3.40 -23.52 20.48
CA ILE A 15 4.28 -23.89 19.35
C ILE A 15 3.51 -24.03 18.01
N PRO A 16 2.42 -24.82 17.91
CA PRO A 16 1.70 -24.96 16.64
C PRO A 16 1.03 -23.65 16.20
N ILE A 17 0.56 -22.82 17.14
CA ILE A 17 -0.05 -21.52 16.82
C ILE A 17 0.99 -20.60 16.17
N ILE A 18 2.19 -20.52 16.74
CA ILE A 18 3.30 -19.73 16.18
C ILE A 18 3.68 -20.26 14.79
N LEU A 19 3.71 -21.57 14.61
CA LEU A 19 4.05 -22.21 13.35
C LEU A 19 3.02 -21.90 12.25
N ILE A 20 1.72 -21.97 12.59
CA ILE A 20 0.63 -21.59 11.68
C ILE A 20 0.72 -20.11 11.31
N MET A 21 0.98 -19.22 12.27
CA MET A 21 1.18 -17.80 12.00
C MET A 21 2.38 -17.55 11.06
N ALA A 22 3.51 -18.23 11.30
CA ALA A 22 4.69 -18.10 10.45
C ALA A 22 4.42 -18.55 9.00
N ILE A 23 3.70 -19.66 8.81
CA ILE A 23 3.29 -20.14 7.49
C ILE A 23 2.35 -19.11 6.82
N GLY A 24 1.40 -18.55 7.56
CA GLY A 24 0.48 -17.52 7.04
C GLY A 24 1.21 -16.27 6.56
N ILE A 25 2.20 -15.80 7.32
CA ILE A 25 3.05 -14.66 6.94
C ILE A 25 3.87 -14.98 5.68
N ALA A 26 4.47 -16.17 5.61
CA ALA A 26 5.23 -16.59 4.44
C ALA A 26 4.34 -16.68 3.18
N PHE A 27 3.14 -17.25 3.32
CA PHE A 27 2.17 -17.38 2.23
C PHE A 27 1.71 -16.01 1.73
N THR A 28 1.34 -15.10 2.63
CA THR A 28 0.93 -13.73 2.27
C THR A 28 2.05 -12.95 1.58
N ALA A 29 3.28 -13.06 2.06
CA ALA A 29 4.44 -12.42 1.41
C ALA A 29 4.69 -12.96 0.00
N LEU A 30 4.54 -14.28 -0.20
CA LEU A 30 4.69 -14.91 -1.51
C LEU A 30 3.57 -14.50 -2.46
N TRP A 31 2.33 -14.44 -1.96
CA TRP A 31 1.18 -13.95 -2.72
C TRP A 31 1.36 -12.50 -3.18
N LEU A 32 1.85 -11.63 -2.29
CA LEU A 32 2.13 -10.23 -2.61
C LEU A 32 3.16 -10.11 -3.75
N LYS A 33 4.25 -10.88 -3.68
CA LYS A 33 5.25 -10.93 -4.75
C LYS A 33 4.67 -11.42 -6.08
N LEU A 34 3.76 -12.40 -6.03
CA LEU A 34 3.15 -12.97 -7.22
C LEU A 34 2.18 -11.99 -7.88
N MET A 35 1.43 -11.24 -7.07
CA MET A 35 0.55 -10.17 -7.53
C MET A 35 1.33 -8.99 -8.12
N ASP A 36 2.42 -8.54 -7.48
CA ASP A 36 3.25 -7.45 -8.01
C ASP A 36 3.85 -7.82 -9.38
N LYS A 37 4.30 -9.07 -9.54
CA LYS A 37 4.76 -9.60 -10.83
C LYS A 37 3.67 -9.57 -11.91
N ASN A 38 2.44 -9.95 -11.56
CA ASN A 38 1.31 -9.93 -12.49
C ASN A 38 0.85 -8.50 -12.81
N ILE A 39 0.89 -7.58 -11.86
CA ILE A 39 0.47 -6.19 -12.05
C ILE A 39 1.40 -5.46 -13.02
N ARG A 40 2.70 -5.75 -12.98
CA ARG A 40 3.72 -5.18 -13.88
C ARG A 40 3.95 -6.03 -15.13
N ALA A 41 3.02 -6.91 -15.47
CA ALA A 41 3.12 -7.70 -16.69
C ALA A 41 2.87 -6.80 -17.91
N CYS A 42 3.76 -6.86 -18.88
CA CYS A 42 3.57 -6.14 -20.13
C CYS A 42 2.44 -6.83 -20.94
N PRO A 43 1.41 -6.10 -21.41
CA PRO A 43 0.27 -6.68 -22.12
C PRO A 43 0.64 -7.23 -23.49
N GLU A 44 1.72 -6.73 -24.11
CA GLU A 44 2.11 -7.12 -25.46
C GLU A 44 3.03 -8.37 -25.46
N CYS A 45 4.05 -8.40 -24.61
CA CYS A 45 5.00 -9.53 -24.56
C CYS A 45 4.65 -10.59 -23.50
N GLY A 46 3.65 -10.35 -22.65
CA GLY A 46 3.21 -11.26 -21.59
C GLY A 46 4.23 -11.52 -20.47
N ARG A 47 5.40 -10.86 -20.51
CA ARG A 47 6.44 -11.01 -19.49
C ARG A 47 6.06 -10.27 -18.23
N LYS A 48 6.13 -10.99 -17.10
CA LYS A 48 5.82 -10.49 -15.76
C LYS A 48 6.98 -9.65 -15.21
N ALA A 49 6.68 -8.60 -14.45
CA ALA A 49 7.65 -7.70 -13.82
C ALA A 49 8.60 -6.95 -14.79
N ALA A 50 8.13 -6.60 -15.99
CA ALA A 50 8.95 -5.91 -16.99
C ALA A 50 8.71 -4.40 -17.06
N GLY A 51 7.69 -3.87 -16.37
CA GLY A 51 7.33 -2.46 -16.40
C GLY A 51 8.15 -1.59 -15.45
N THR A 52 8.95 -0.69 -15.99
CA THR A 52 9.58 0.43 -15.27
C THR A 52 8.70 1.68 -15.38
N ILE A 53 8.52 2.42 -14.28
CA ILE A 53 7.75 3.66 -14.29
C ILE A 53 8.65 4.75 -14.88
N ILE A 54 8.22 5.36 -15.98
CA ILE A 54 8.94 6.47 -16.61
C ILE A 54 8.42 7.81 -16.08
N GLU A 55 7.11 7.91 -15.92
CA GLU A 55 6.45 9.18 -15.64
C GLU A 55 5.19 8.93 -14.80
N THR A 56 4.96 9.79 -13.82
CA THR A 56 3.78 9.76 -12.95
C THR A 56 3.12 11.12 -13.03
N GLU A 57 1.95 11.17 -13.67
CA GLU A 57 1.15 12.39 -13.77
C GLU A 57 0.12 12.42 -12.63
N GLU A 58 0.05 13.53 -11.88
CA GLU A 58 -0.95 13.74 -10.83
C GLU A 58 -1.94 14.83 -11.23
N GLU A 59 -3.20 14.47 -11.53
CA GLU A 59 -4.27 15.42 -11.77
C GLU A 59 -5.12 15.61 -10.51
N MET A 60 -5.34 16.86 -10.07
CA MET A 60 -6.27 17.15 -8.98
C MET A 60 -7.71 17.14 -9.51
N LEU A 61 -8.51 16.16 -9.08
CA LEU A 61 -9.91 16.02 -9.49
C LEU A 61 -10.83 16.96 -8.71
N SER A 62 -10.66 17.04 -7.39
CA SER A 62 -11.50 17.90 -6.54
C SER A 62 -10.94 18.01 -5.13
N ASN A 63 -11.18 19.17 -4.52
CA ASN A 63 -11.00 19.42 -3.10
C ASN A 63 -12.39 19.67 -2.50
N TYR A 64 -12.86 18.81 -1.60
CA TYR A 64 -14.14 19.03 -0.92
C TYR A 64 -13.97 18.96 0.61
N VAL A 65 -14.79 19.73 1.32
CA VAL A 65 -14.89 19.71 2.78
C VAL A 65 -16.01 18.75 3.15
N ASP A 66 -15.67 17.64 3.80
CA ASP A 66 -16.69 16.73 4.28
C ASP A 66 -17.29 17.27 5.59
N HIS A 67 -18.53 17.74 5.52
CA HIS A 67 -19.28 18.27 6.67
C HIS A 67 -20.10 17.19 7.40
N LYS A 68 -20.11 15.95 6.90
CA LYS A 68 -21.01 14.89 7.37
C LYS A 68 -20.54 14.21 8.66
N ARG A 69 -19.27 14.43 9.04
CA ARG A 69 -18.71 14.04 10.34
C ARG A 69 -18.40 15.32 11.12
N TYR A 70 -18.55 15.29 12.45
CA TYR A 70 -18.29 16.40 13.39
C TYR A 70 -16.87 17.03 13.29
N ASN A 71 -16.01 16.53 12.41
CA ASN A 71 -14.71 17.09 12.05
C ASN A 71 -14.70 17.41 10.55
N SER A 72 -14.47 18.68 10.19
CA SER A 72 -14.29 19.10 8.80
C SER A 72 -12.96 18.55 8.26
N VAL A 73 -13.03 17.45 7.50
CA VAL A 73 -11.86 16.90 6.82
C VAL A 73 -11.84 17.42 5.40
N ARG A 74 -10.77 18.12 5.02
CA ARG A 74 -10.50 18.42 3.61
C ARG A 74 -10.01 17.14 2.95
N VAL A 75 -10.70 16.67 1.92
CA VAL A 75 -10.31 15.47 1.18
C VAL A 75 -9.78 15.90 -0.18
N LYS A 76 -8.53 15.51 -0.47
CA LYS A 76 -7.90 15.72 -1.78
C LYS A 76 -8.10 14.45 -2.61
N LYS A 77 -8.81 14.56 -3.74
CA LYS A 77 -8.89 13.48 -4.74
C LYS A 77 -7.86 13.77 -5.83
N THR A 78 -6.85 12.92 -5.96
CA THR A 78 -5.88 12.96 -7.06
C THR A 78 -6.05 11.74 -7.95
N LYS A 79 -6.02 11.94 -9.26
CA LYS A 79 -5.85 10.87 -10.24
C LYS A 79 -4.37 10.76 -10.50
N VAL A 80 -3.80 9.59 -10.25
CA VAL A 80 -2.40 9.31 -10.53
C VAL A 80 -2.36 8.40 -11.75
N THR A 81 -1.71 8.86 -12.82
CA THR A 81 -1.49 8.08 -14.03
C THR A 81 -0.02 7.71 -14.09
N ASP A 82 0.27 6.42 -13.92
CA ASP A 82 1.62 5.91 -14.07
C ASP A 82 1.82 5.43 -15.52
N HIS A 83 2.89 5.91 -16.14
CA HIS A 83 3.38 5.46 -17.44
C HIS A 83 4.46 4.39 -17.22
N TYR A 84 4.18 3.17 -17.66
CA TYR A 84 5.08 2.04 -17.59
C TYR A 84 5.70 1.77 -18.95
N LYS A 85 6.98 1.42 -18.99
CA LYS A 85 7.65 0.91 -20.18
C LYS A 85 8.22 -0.48 -19.93
N CYS A 86 8.05 -1.35 -20.92
CA CYS A 86 8.64 -2.68 -20.90
C CYS A 86 10.14 -2.56 -21.21
N ASP A 87 10.99 -3.06 -20.31
CA ASP A 87 12.45 -3.07 -20.55
C ASP A 87 12.86 -3.98 -21.72
N PHE A 88 11.99 -4.93 -22.13
CA PHE A 88 12.29 -5.91 -23.17
C PHE A 88 11.76 -5.53 -24.56
N CYS A 89 10.47 -5.19 -24.67
CA CYS A 89 9.85 -4.85 -25.97
C CYS A 89 9.73 -3.34 -26.20
N GLY A 90 10.01 -2.52 -25.19
CA GLY A 90 9.88 -1.06 -25.29
C GLY A 90 8.44 -0.54 -25.30
N TYR A 91 7.44 -1.41 -25.22
CA TYR A 91 6.02 -1.03 -25.19
C TYR A 91 5.70 -0.17 -23.97
N ILE A 92 4.93 0.90 -24.19
CA ILE A 92 4.50 1.84 -23.16
C ILE A 92 3.02 1.63 -22.89
N TRP A 93 2.65 1.49 -21.62
CA TRP A 93 1.25 1.43 -21.20
C TRP A 93 1.01 2.32 -19.99
N THR A 94 -0.22 2.79 -19.84
CA THR A 94 -0.63 3.65 -18.75
C THR A 94 -1.54 2.91 -17.79
N ARG A 95 -1.44 3.23 -16.50
CA ARG A 95 -2.40 2.79 -15.50
C ARG A 95 -2.80 3.96 -14.61
N SER A 96 -4.08 4.32 -14.64
CA SER A 96 -4.61 5.36 -13.79
C SER A 96 -5.29 4.78 -12.55
N PHE A 97 -5.01 5.34 -11.37
CA PHE A 97 -5.75 5.03 -10.15
C PHE A 97 -6.15 6.32 -9.42
N ASN A 98 -7.31 6.26 -8.76
CA ASN A 98 -7.80 7.37 -7.96
C ASN A 98 -7.26 7.24 -6.53
N ARG A 99 -6.46 8.20 -6.08
CA ARG A 99 -6.00 8.31 -4.71
C ARG A 99 -6.86 9.34 -3.95
N VAL A 100 -7.35 8.93 -2.78
CA VAL A 100 -8.10 9.79 -1.87
C VAL A 100 -7.25 10.02 -0.63
N GLU A 101 -6.69 11.22 -0.47
CA GLU A 101 -5.88 11.57 0.69
C GLU A 101 -6.69 12.47 1.65
N PRO A 102 -6.84 12.07 2.93
CA PRO A 102 -7.34 12.99 3.95
C PRO A 102 -6.25 14.02 4.25
N ILE A 103 -6.55 15.30 4.03
CA ILE A 103 -5.63 16.39 4.40
C ILE A 103 -5.65 16.47 5.94
N SER A 104 -4.68 15.83 6.59
CA SER A 104 -4.49 16.02 8.02
C SER A 104 -4.07 17.47 8.26
N THR A 105 -4.85 18.19 9.06
CA THR A 105 -4.67 19.59 9.45
C THR A 105 -3.41 19.86 10.28
N LYS A 106 -2.47 18.90 10.40
CA LYS A 106 -1.26 19.05 11.22
C LYS A 106 -0.15 19.91 10.60
N ARG A 107 -0.20 20.24 9.30
CA ARG A 107 0.88 20.99 8.63
C ARG A 107 0.66 22.51 8.53
N LEU A 108 -0.42 23.05 9.08
CA LEU A 108 -0.68 24.50 9.11
C LEU A 108 -0.17 25.20 10.39
N SER A 109 0.23 24.46 11.43
CA SER A 109 0.72 25.05 12.68
C SER A 109 2.21 25.40 12.67
N ARG A 110 2.99 24.99 11.65
CA ARG A 110 4.41 25.33 11.56
C ARG A 110 4.68 26.62 10.77
N VAL A 111 3.84 26.97 9.80
CA VAL A 111 4.01 28.22 9.00
C VAL A 111 3.60 29.47 9.78
N LYS A 112 2.75 29.35 10.80
CA LYS A 112 2.25 30.51 11.55
C LYS A 112 3.14 30.95 12.72
N LYS A 113 4.23 30.22 13.03
CA LYS A 113 5.15 30.57 14.11
C LYS A 113 6.36 31.39 13.67
N ASP A 114 6.54 31.57 12.37
CA ASP A 114 7.69 32.28 11.79
C ASP A 114 7.31 33.70 11.31
N ALA A 115 6.11 34.17 11.66
CA ALA A 115 5.55 35.46 11.23
C ALA A 115 5.11 36.35 12.41
N GLU A 116 5.61 36.08 13.62
CA GLU A 116 5.40 36.90 14.82
C GLU A 116 6.74 37.26 15.46
#